data_AF-A0A418R347-F1
#
_entry.id   AF-A0A418R347-F1
#
_cell.length_a   1.000
_cell.length_b   1.000
_cell.length_c   1.000
_cell.angle_alpha   90.00
_cell.angle_beta   90.00
_cell.angle_gamma   90.00
#
_symmetry.space_group_name_H-M   'P 1'
#
loop_
_entity.id
_entity.type
_entity.pdbx_description
1 polymer ?
#
loop_
_entity_poly.entity_id
_entity_poly.type
_entity_poly.pdbx_seq_one_letter_code
_entity_poly.pdbx_strand_id
1 'polypeptide(L)'
;MRIFTVFALLSVLLLAATCNTDSQTMTLKQLEGTWLHAHEDDQGDVRVYRPNTYAFGPSRGRTGFAFDHNGLFTQYDIAPTDGIEGRKGQWKAQDERTVRISLDDKKEPDYLLEIVSLENNVLKVRRKDL
;
A
#
# COMPACT_ATOMS: atom_id res chain seq x y z
N MET A 1 -23.14 19.67 47.49
CA MET A 1 -22.93 18.37 46.82
C MET A 1 -23.57 18.37 45.43
N ARG A 2 -23.03 19.09 44.44
CA ARG A 2 -23.57 19.14 43.06
C ARG A 2 -22.51 19.34 41.97
N ILE A 3 -21.23 19.10 42.30
CA ILE A 3 -20.09 19.34 41.39
C ILE A 3 -19.45 18.02 40.91
N PHE A 4 -19.70 16.92 41.62
CA PHE A 4 -19.12 15.60 41.32
C PHE A 4 -19.72 14.88 40.09
N THR A 5 -20.90 15.29 39.61
CA THR A 5 -21.55 14.65 38.46
C THR A 5 -21.04 15.17 37.11
N VAL A 6 -20.42 16.36 37.05
CA VAL A 6 -19.93 16.94 35.79
C VAL A 6 -18.57 16.34 35.39
N PHE A 7 -17.72 15.97 36.35
CA PHE A 7 -16.41 15.37 36.07
C PHE A 7 -16.49 13.94 35.53
N ALA A 8 -17.54 13.18 35.85
CA ALA A 8 -17.71 11.80 35.39
C ALA A 8 -18.14 11.69 33.92
N LEU A 9 -18.74 12.74 33.35
CA LEU A 9 -19.16 12.76 31.94
C LEU A 9 -18.03 13.16 30.98
N LEU A 10 -16.99 13.85 31.47
CA LEU A 10 -15.85 14.25 30.64
C LEU A 10 -14.86 13.09 30.40
N SER A 11 -14.80 12.11 31.30
CA SER A 11 -13.88 10.97 31.22
C SER A 11 -14.28 9.93 30.16
N VAL A 12 -15.56 9.83 29.81
CA VAL A 12 -16.07 8.82 28.86
C VAL A 12 -15.86 9.27 27.40
N LEU A 13 -15.78 10.57 27.12
CA LEU A 13 -15.56 11.09 25.76
C LEU A 13 -14.11 11.00 25.27
N LEU A 14 -13.11 10.87 26.16
CA LEU A 14 -11.69 10.81 25.79
C LEU A 14 -11.20 9.41 25.39
N LEU A 15 -11.92 8.35 25.72
CA LEU A 15 -11.53 6.96 25.42
C LEU A 15 -11.89 6.49 24.00
N ALA A 16 -12.74 7.22 23.27
CA ALA A 16 -13.18 6.81 21.93
C ALA A 16 -12.22 7.23 20.79
N ALA A 17 -11.18 8.02 21.09
CA ALA A 17 -10.36 8.68 20.07
C ALA A 17 -8.97 8.04 19.83
N THR A 18 -8.61 6.96 20.53
CA THR A 18 -7.20 6.49 20.55
C THR A 18 -6.92 5.20 19.76
N CYS A 19 -7.92 4.57 19.12
CA CYS A 19 -7.75 3.19 18.63
C CYS A 19 -7.43 3.02 17.14
N ASN A 20 -7.29 4.08 16.33
CA ASN A 20 -7.06 3.89 14.88
C ASN A 20 -5.62 4.07 14.40
N THR A 21 -4.75 4.77 15.14
CA THR A 21 -3.40 5.13 14.62
C THR A 21 -2.41 3.95 14.60
N ASP A 22 -2.49 3.03 15.55
CA ASP A 22 -1.56 1.89 15.64
C ASP A 22 -1.76 0.88 14.50
N SER A 23 -3.01 0.53 14.19
CA SER A 23 -3.36 -0.39 13.09
C SER A 23 -2.99 0.18 11.71
N GLN A 24 -3.14 1.50 11.54
CA GLN A 24 -2.77 2.21 10.31
C GLN A 24 -1.25 2.15 10.07
N THR A 25 -0.47 2.46 11.11
CA THR A 25 1.00 2.44 11.02
C THR A 25 1.52 1.02 10.77
N MET A 26 0.92 0.00 11.39
CA MET A 26 1.31 -1.40 11.16
C MET A 26 1.05 -1.85 9.72
N THR A 27 -0.09 -1.49 9.13
CA THR A 27 -0.44 -1.90 7.75
C THR A 27 0.49 -1.27 6.72
N LEU A 28 0.84 0.01 6.88
CA LEU A 28 1.72 0.72 5.95
C LEU A 28 3.17 0.24 6.04
N LYS A 29 3.66 -0.06 7.26
CA LYS A 29 4.98 -0.64 7.45
C LYS A 29 5.10 -2.01 6.77
N GLN A 30 4.02 -2.80 6.77
CA GLN A 30 4.00 -4.10 6.08
C GLN A 30 4.06 -3.97 4.55
N LEU A 31 3.78 -2.80 3.96
CA LEU A 31 3.96 -2.57 2.52
C LEU A 31 5.43 -2.42 2.15
N GLU A 32 6.30 -2.03 3.09
CA GLU A 32 7.72 -1.84 2.81
C GLU A 32 8.35 -3.12 2.23
N GLY A 33 9.16 -2.93 1.19
CA GLY A 33 9.78 -4.02 0.45
C GLY A 33 9.38 -4.04 -1.03
N THR A 34 9.84 -5.08 -1.73
CA THR A 34 9.62 -5.26 -3.16
C THR A 34 8.52 -6.30 -3.40
N TRP A 35 7.48 -5.88 -4.12
CA TRP A 35 6.30 -6.67 -4.47
C TRP A 35 6.26 -6.87 -5.98
N LEU A 36 6.31 -8.12 -6.42
CA LEU A 36 6.25 -8.50 -7.83
C LEU A 36 4.88 -9.09 -8.17
N HIS A 37 4.40 -8.79 -9.36
CA HIS A 37 3.07 -9.18 -9.82
C HIS A 37 3.00 -10.70 -10.05
N ALA A 38 2.15 -11.37 -9.28
CA ALA A 38 1.75 -12.76 -9.44
C ALA A 38 0.47 -12.82 -10.28
N HIS A 39 0.58 -12.44 -11.56
CA HIS A 39 -0.57 -12.33 -12.48
C HIS A 39 -1.38 -13.64 -12.61
N GLU A 40 -0.76 -14.79 -12.33
CA GLU A 40 -1.40 -16.09 -12.29
C GLU A 40 -2.46 -16.22 -11.17
N ASP A 41 -2.34 -15.41 -10.11
CA ASP A 41 -3.21 -15.40 -8.93
C ASP A 41 -4.29 -14.28 -9.00
N ASP A 42 -4.27 -13.44 -10.04
CA ASP A 42 -5.21 -12.31 -10.19
C ASP A 42 -6.68 -12.76 -10.28
N GLN A 43 -7.58 -11.93 -9.78
CA GLN A 43 -9.02 -12.19 -9.80
C GLN A 43 -9.79 -10.92 -10.18
N GLY A 44 -10.29 -10.86 -11.42
CA GLY A 44 -11.03 -9.70 -11.92
C GLY A 44 -10.18 -8.44 -11.92
N ASP A 45 -10.60 -7.42 -11.15
CA ASP A 45 -9.90 -6.15 -10.99
C ASP A 45 -8.85 -6.17 -9.86
N VAL A 46 -8.76 -7.26 -9.11
CA VAL A 46 -7.82 -7.42 -8.01
C VAL A 46 -6.52 -8.03 -8.52
N ARG A 47 -5.44 -7.28 -8.41
CA ARG A 47 -4.08 -7.72 -8.71
C ARG A 47 -3.40 -8.29 -7.48
N VAL A 48 -2.66 -9.38 -7.65
CA VAL A 48 -1.96 -10.09 -6.57
C VAL A 48 -0.46 -9.90 -6.69
N TYR A 49 0.18 -9.50 -5.61
CA TYR A 49 1.61 -9.31 -5.52
C TYR A 49 2.19 -10.16 -4.40
N ARG A 50 3.43 -10.61 -4.61
CA ARG A 50 4.21 -11.40 -3.65
C ARG A 50 5.61 -10.79 -3.51
N PRO A 51 6.29 -10.97 -2.37
CA PRO A 51 7.64 -10.42 -2.20
C PRO A 51 8.59 -11.00 -3.25
N ASN A 52 9.65 -10.26 -3.58
CA ASN A 52 10.68 -10.73 -4.52
C ASN A 52 11.40 -12.03 -4.09
N THR A 53 11.26 -12.45 -2.84
CA THR A 53 11.76 -13.71 -2.28
C THR A 53 10.85 -14.90 -2.54
N TYR A 54 9.63 -14.68 -3.04
CA TYR A 54 8.71 -15.76 -3.41
C TYR A 54 9.25 -16.54 -4.62
N ALA A 55 9.12 -17.87 -4.59
CA ALA A 55 9.51 -18.74 -5.69
C ALA A 55 8.47 -18.69 -6.82
N PHE A 56 8.59 -17.67 -7.66
CA PHE A 56 7.71 -17.52 -8.82
C PHE A 56 7.90 -18.64 -9.84
N GLY A 57 6.80 -19.05 -10.46
CA GLY A 57 6.85 -19.86 -11.68
C GLY A 57 7.48 -19.09 -12.85
N PRO A 58 7.87 -19.79 -13.93
CA PRO A 58 8.44 -19.18 -15.13
C PRO A 58 7.55 -18.06 -15.69
N SER A 59 8.14 -16.90 -15.98
CA SER A 59 7.44 -15.76 -16.60
C SER A 59 8.41 -14.97 -17.49
N ARG A 60 7.90 -14.30 -18.53
CA ARG A 60 8.67 -13.42 -19.42
C ARG A 60 8.83 -12.02 -18.81
N GLY A 61 9.44 -11.97 -17.62
CA GLY A 61 9.51 -10.75 -16.80
C GLY A 61 8.30 -10.58 -15.89
N ARG A 62 8.44 -9.73 -14.88
CA ARG A 62 7.37 -9.37 -13.94
C ARG A 62 7.45 -7.88 -13.64
N THR A 63 6.32 -7.21 -13.73
CA THR A 63 6.16 -5.85 -13.21
C THR A 63 5.95 -5.90 -11.69
N GLY A 64 5.98 -4.74 -11.05
CA GLY A 64 5.86 -4.67 -9.61
C GLY A 64 6.13 -3.28 -9.09
N PHE A 65 6.38 -3.21 -7.79
CA PHE A 65 6.82 -1.99 -7.15
C PHE A 65 7.63 -2.26 -5.89
N ALA A 66 8.42 -1.26 -5.48
CA ALA A 66 9.06 -1.22 -4.19
C ALA A 66 8.55 -0.02 -3.38
N PHE A 67 8.12 -0.28 -2.16
CA PHE A 67 7.82 0.73 -1.14
C PHE A 67 9.01 0.83 -0.19
N ASP A 68 9.63 2.01 -0.10
CA ASP A 68 10.71 2.28 0.84
C ASP A 68 10.17 3.00 2.10
N HIS A 69 10.87 2.83 3.22
CA HIS A 69 10.51 3.29 4.56
C HIS A 69 10.41 4.82 4.71
N ASN A 70 10.92 5.57 3.73
CA ASN A 70 10.93 7.03 3.70
C ASN A 70 9.90 7.62 2.72
N GLY A 71 8.93 6.82 2.27
CA GLY A 71 7.93 7.26 1.29
C GLY A 71 8.41 7.22 -0.16
N LEU A 72 9.64 6.75 -0.43
CA LEU A 72 10.09 6.55 -1.80
C LEU A 72 9.41 5.33 -2.42
N PHE A 73 9.08 5.47 -3.71
CA PHE A 73 8.44 4.45 -4.50
C PHE A 73 9.26 4.16 -5.76
N THR A 74 9.31 2.90 -6.16
CA THR A 74 9.82 2.52 -7.49
C THR A 74 8.79 1.62 -8.16
N GLN A 75 8.26 2.03 -9.32
CA GLN A 75 7.47 1.16 -10.20
C GLN A 75 8.41 0.37 -11.11
N TYR A 76 8.20 -0.94 -11.22
CA TYR A 76 8.93 -1.79 -12.15
C TYR A 76 8.06 -2.11 -13.36
N ASP A 77 8.48 -1.63 -14.52
CA ASP A 77 7.81 -1.84 -15.80
C ASP A 77 8.72 -2.66 -16.75
N ILE A 78 8.12 -3.27 -17.76
CA ILE A 78 8.86 -3.95 -18.83
C ILE A 78 9.34 -2.87 -19.82
N ALA A 79 10.65 -2.75 -19.96
CA ALA A 79 11.28 -1.81 -20.89
C ALA A 79 11.12 -2.29 -22.35
N PRO A 80 11.17 -1.39 -23.35
CA PRO A 80 11.02 -1.75 -24.77
C PRO A 80 11.98 -2.81 -25.30
N THR A 81 13.13 -3.02 -24.63
CA THR A 81 14.15 -4.01 -24.99
C THR A 81 14.17 -5.22 -24.04
N ASP A 82 12.98 -5.63 -23.56
CA ASP A 82 12.77 -6.76 -22.63
C ASP A 82 13.56 -6.66 -21.30
N GLY A 83 13.98 -5.45 -20.92
CA GLY A 83 14.57 -5.16 -19.61
C GLY A 83 13.52 -4.84 -18.55
N ILE A 84 13.95 -4.66 -17.31
CA ILE A 84 13.12 -4.07 -16.25
C ILE A 84 13.55 -2.61 -16.07
N GLU A 85 12.60 -1.68 -16.23
CA GLU A 85 12.79 -0.26 -15.98
C GLU A 85 12.17 0.10 -14.61
N GLY A 86 12.94 0.76 -13.76
CA GLY A 86 12.49 1.26 -12.46
C GLY A 86 12.14 2.74 -12.51
N ARG A 87 10.86 3.10 -12.51
CA ARG A 87 10.41 4.50 -12.47
C ARG A 87 10.27 4.99 -11.03
N LYS A 88 10.95 6.08 -10.69
CA LYS A 88 10.96 6.63 -9.33
C LYS A 88 9.72 7.47 -9.05
N GLY A 89 9.35 7.52 -7.78
CA GLY A 89 8.22 8.30 -7.30
C GLY A 89 8.15 8.33 -5.79
N GLN A 90 6.98 8.74 -5.31
CA GLN A 90 6.62 8.80 -3.91
C GLN A 90 5.33 8.02 -3.68
N TRP A 91 5.19 7.47 -2.48
CA TRP A 91 3.92 6.95 -2.00
C TRP A 91 3.52 7.64 -0.70
N LYS A 92 2.22 7.85 -0.53
CA LYS A 92 1.66 8.43 0.69
C LYS A 92 0.34 7.75 1.03
N ALA A 93 0.16 7.39 2.29
CA ALA A 93 -1.14 6.93 2.78
C ALA A 93 -2.18 8.05 2.64
N GLN A 94 -3.29 7.73 1.99
CA GLN A 94 -4.46 8.59 1.89
C GLN A 94 -5.48 8.25 3.00
N ASP A 95 -5.64 6.96 3.27
CA ASP A 95 -6.46 6.41 4.35
C ASP A 95 -5.89 5.04 4.78
N GLU A 96 -6.66 4.26 5.56
CA GLU A 96 -6.21 3.00 6.14
C GLU A 96 -5.88 1.91 5.11
N ARG A 97 -6.50 1.98 3.93
CA ARG A 97 -6.35 0.97 2.88
C ARG A 97 -5.90 1.56 1.56
N THR A 98 -5.75 2.86 1.44
CA THR A 98 -5.45 3.50 0.17
C THR A 98 -4.13 4.24 0.26
N VAL A 99 -3.22 3.96 -0.66
CA VAL A 99 -2.01 4.75 -0.87
C VAL A 99 -2.10 5.47 -2.20
N ARG A 100 -1.71 6.74 -2.21
CA ARG A 100 -1.50 7.52 -3.42
C ARG A 100 -0.08 7.33 -3.90
N ILE A 101 0.07 7.06 -5.19
CA ILE A 101 1.33 6.94 -5.89
C ILE A 101 1.50 8.15 -6.80
N SER A 102 2.66 8.80 -6.70
CA SER A 102 3.04 9.93 -7.55
C SER A 102 4.39 9.63 -8.19
N LEU A 103 4.45 9.48 -9.50
CA LEU A 103 5.71 9.19 -10.21
C LEU A 103 6.41 10.48 -10.60
N ASP A 104 7.75 10.46 -10.55
CA ASP A 104 8.58 11.65 -10.77
C ASP A 104 8.66 12.04 -12.25
N ASP A 105 8.58 11.05 -13.15
CA ASP A 105 8.67 11.25 -14.60
C ASP A 105 7.43 11.87 -15.24
N LYS A 106 6.32 11.94 -14.50
CA LYS A 106 5.02 12.51 -14.92
C LYS A 106 4.49 11.94 -16.25
N LYS A 107 4.93 10.76 -16.67
CA LYS A 107 4.41 10.08 -17.86
C LYS A 107 3.01 9.52 -17.64
N GLU A 108 2.69 9.16 -16.40
CA GLU A 108 1.37 8.77 -15.95
C GLU A 108 0.85 9.76 -14.91
N PRO A 109 -0.47 9.98 -14.83
CA PRO A 109 -1.05 10.69 -13.71
C PRO A 109 -0.80 9.91 -12.41
N ASP A 110 -0.91 10.63 -11.29
CA ASP A 110 -0.98 9.99 -9.99
C ASP A 110 -2.15 8.97 -9.96
N TYR A 111 -1.99 7.90 -9.20
CA TYR A 111 -3.03 6.89 -9.05
C TYR A 111 -3.11 6.40 -7.61
N LEU A 112 -4.20 5.70 -7.29
CA LEU A 112 -4.43 5.10 -5.98
C LEU A 112 -4.26 3.59 -6.07
N LEU A 113 -3.65 3.01 -5.05
CA LEU A 113 -3.69 1.58 -4.76
C LEU A 113 -4.54 1.36 -3.52
N GLU A 114 -5.69 0.74 -3.71
CA GLU A 114 -6.55 0.25 -2.63
C GLU A 114 -6.08 -1.17 -2.25
N ILE A 115 -5.62 -1.31 -1.02
CA ILE A 115 -5.20 -2.55 -0.37
C ILE A 115 -6.45 -3.35 -0.01
N VAL A 116 -6.73 -4.38 -0.80
CA VAL A 116 -7.81 -5.33 -0.56
C VAL A 116 -7.46 -6.22 0.64
N SER A 117 -6.21 -6.72 0.68
CA SER A 117 -5.67 -7.50 1.80
C SER A 117 -4.13 -7.50 1.77
N LEU A 118 -3.51 -7.60 2.93
CA LEU A 118 -2.07 -7.80 3.09
C LEU A 118 -1.80 -8.83 4.19
N GLU A 119 -1.69 -10.09 3.80
CA GLU A 119 -1.62 -11.22 4.72
C GLU A 119 -0.71 -12.31 4.15
N ASN A 120 0.05 -13.00 5.01
CA ASN A 120 0.88 -14.15 4.62
C ASN A 120 1.80 -13.88 3.42
N ASN A 121 2.40 -12.67 3.37
CA ASN A 121 3.24 -12.20 2.25
C ASN A 121 2.50 -12.18 0.89
N VAL A 122 1.19 -11.93 0.91
CA VAL A 122 0.37 -11.71 -0.27
C VAL A 122 -0.30 -10.35 -0.16
N LEU A 123 0.04 -9.47 -1.09
CA LEU A 123 -0.56 -8.15 -1.22
C LEU A 123 -1.58 -8.19 -2.35
N LYS A 124 -2.84 -7.92 -2.03
CA LYS A 124 -3.91 -7.78 -3.02
C LYS A 124 -4.33 -6.33 -3.12
N VAL A 125 -4.35 -5.79 -4.34
CA VAL A 125 -4.67 -4.39 -4.57
C VAL A 125 -5.63 -4.19 -5.74
N ARG A 126 -6.39 -3.09 -5.69
CA ARG A 126 -7.05 -2.50 -6.85
C ARG A 126 -6.36 -1.19 -7.20
N ARG A 127 -6.10 -0.96 -8.48
CA ARG A 127 -5.63 0.33 -8.99
C ARG A 127 -6.83 1.18 -9.39
N LYS A 128 -6.82 2.45 -8.99
CA LYS A 128 -7.78 3.48 -9.40
C LYS A 128 -7.00 4.68 -9.93
N ASP A 129 -7.27 5.07 -11.17
CA ASP A 129 -6.67 6.28 -11.73
C ASP A 129 -7.37 7.53 -11.15
N LEU A 130 -6.63 8.63 -11.03
CA LEU A 130 -7.14 9.93 -10.53
C LEU A 130 -7.53 10.88 -11.67
#